data_AF-A0A377V123-F1
#
_entry.id   AF-A0A377V123-F1
#
_cell.length_a   1.000
_cell.length_b   1.000
_cell.length_c   1.000
_cell.angle_alpha   90.00
_cell.angle_beta   90.00
_cell.angle_gamma   90.00
#
_symmetry.space_group_name_H-M   'P 1'
#
loop_
_entity.id
_entity.type
_entity.pdbx_description
1 polymer ?
#
loop_
_entity_poly.entity_id
_entity_poly.type
_entity_poly.pdbx_seq_one_letter_code
_entity_poly.pdbx_strand_id
1 'polypeptide(L)'
;MVADRPVGVDIERRFTPQLAAELESSIISPAEKTALLRSGLPFPLALTLAFSAKESGFKAWSSHALALPGFHSARIVALTAQQVHLRFTASFSVQLADFTLQINHLIKDDFVITCTCPPREA
;
A
#
# COMPACT_ATOMS: atom_id res chain seq x y z
N MET A 1 -2.40 25.02 16.16
CA MET A 1 -3.45 24.15 15.61
C MET A 1 -2.86 22.75 15.47
N VAL A 2 -3.59 21.70 15.86
CA VAL A 2 -3.18 20.29 15.73
C VAL A 2 -4.08 19.67 14.67
N ALA A 3 -3.50 18.96 13.70
CA ALA A 3 -4.28 18.25 12.68
C ALA A 3 -4.98 17.04 13.30
N ASP A 4 -6.25 16.81 12.95
CA ASP A 4 -7.10 15.71 13.45
C ASP A 4 -7.24 14.56 12.43
N ARG A 5 -6.43 14.58 11.36
CA ARG A 5 -6.45 13.58 10.29
C ARG A 5 -5.41 12.49 10.53
N PRO A 6 -5.74 11.23 10.28
CA PRO A 6 -4.74 10.16 10.31
C PRO A 6 -3.69 10.38 9.21
N VAL A 7 -2.45 9.95 9.50
CA VAL A 7 -1.35 9.97 8.54
C VAL A 7 -0.66 8.61 8.55
N GLY A 8 -0.33 8.13 7.36
CA GLY A 8 0.47 6.94 7.16
C GLY A 8 1.72 7.31 6.38
N VAL A 9 2.89 6.93 6.87
CA VAL A 9 4.17 7.10 6.17
C VAL A 9 4.99 5.84 6.32
N ASP A 10 5.58 5.42 5.21
CA ASP A 10 6.44 4.27 5.17
C ASP A 10 7.62 4.52 4.21
N ILE A 11 8.76 3.90 4.51
CA ILE A 11 9.97 3.97 3.69
C ILE A 11 10.55 2.58 3.57
N GLU A 12 10.83 2.19 2.33
CA GLU A 12 11.35 0.87 2.03
C GLU A 12 12.51 0.94 1.06
N ARG A 13 13.48 0.06 1.27
CA ARG A 13 14.51 -0.17 0.26
C ARG A 13 13.89 -1.00 -0.86
N ARG A 14 14.16 -0.60 -2.10
CA ARG A 14 13.75 -1.33 -3.30
C ARG A 14 14.16 -2.80 -3.20
N PHE A 15 13.20 -3.67 -3.46
CA PHE A 15 13.43 -5.10 -3.46
C PHE A 15 14.36 -5.49 -4.61
N THR A 16 15.23 -6.45 -4.33
CA THR A 16 15.94 -7.19 -5.38
C THR A 16 14.96 -8.07 -6.14
N PRO A 17 15.27 -8.49 -7.38
CA PRO A 17 14.44 -9.45 -8.10
C PRO A 17 14.20 -10.75 -7.32
N GLN A 18 15.19 -11.23 -6.59
CA GLN A 18 15.11 -12.44 -5.76
C GLN A 18 14.12 -12.25 -4.61
N LEU A 19 14.29 -11.17 -3.83
CA LEU A 19 13.40 -10.87 -2.72
C LEU A 19 11.96 -10.61 -3.20
N ALA A 20 11.80 -9.96 -4.35
CA ALA A 20 10.49 -9.75 -4.95
C ALA A 20 9.80 -11.08 -5.31
N ALA A 21 10.54 -12.06 -5.84
CA ALA A 21 9.99 -13.37 -6.15
C ALA A 21 9.59 -14.15 -4.88
N GLU A 22 10.39 -14.04 -3.81
CA GLU A 22 10.13 -14.69 -2.52
C GLU A 22 8.88 -14.12 -1.83
N LEU A 23 8.70 -12.79 -1.87
CA LEU A 23 7.63 -12.12 -1.13
C LEU A 23 6.32 -11.94 -1.92
N GLU A 24 6.34 -12.12 -3.25
CA GLU A 24 5.22 -11.81 -4.13
C GLU A 24 3.87 -12.33 -3.59
N SER A 25 3.77 -13.64 -3.34
CA SER A 25 2.52 -14.30 -2.94
C SER A 25 2.07 -13.93 -1.52
N SER A 26 3.01 -13.50 -0.69
CA SER A 26 2.73 -13.05 0.68
C SER A 26 2.17 -11.62 0.70
N ILE A 27 2.56 -10.79 -0.26
CA ILE A 27 2.19 -9.37 -0.32
C ILE A 27 0.97 -9.15 -1.22
N ILE A 28 0.91 -9.75 -2.40
CA ILE A 28 -0.10 -9.46 -3.43
C ILE A 28 -0.81 -10.69 -3.95
N SER A 29 -2.06 -10.52 -4.35
CA SER A 29 -2.83 -11.51 -5.11
C SER A 29 -2.47 -11.47 -6.62
N PRO A 30 -2.84 -12.52 -7.38
CA PRO A 30 -2.67 -12.52 -8.84
C PRO A 30 -3.34 -11.34 -9.55
N ALA A 31 -4.50 -10.87 -9.06
CA ALA A 31 -5.20 -9.72 -9.62
C ALA A 31 -4.43 -8.41 -9.41
N GLU A 32 -3.85 -8.22 -8.22
CA GLU A 32 -2.97 -7.08 -7.93
C GLU A 32 -1.72 -7.14 -8.80
N LYS A 33 -1.12 -8.31 -9.01
CA LYS A 33 0.03 -8.47 -9.92
C LYS A 33 -0.26 -7.92 -11.31
N THR A 34 -1.44 -8.17 -11.86
CA THR A 34 -1.84 -7.59 -13.15
C THR A 34 -1.91 -6.06 -13.11
N ALA A 35 -2.35 -5.45 -12.00
CA ALA A 35 -2.32 -3.99 -11.84
C ALA A 35 -0.89 -3.45 -11.77
N LEU A 36 0.00 -4.12 -11.03
CA LEU A 36 1.41 -3.76 -10.92
C LEU A 36 2.13 -3.83 -12.27
N LEU A 37 1.92 -4.91 -13.04
CA LEU A 37 2.55 -5.08 -14.35
C LEU A 37 2.08 -4.03 -15.38
N ARG A 38 0.84 -3.54 -15.25
CA ARG A 38 0.29 -2.47 -16.11
C ARG A 38 0.84 -1.08 -15.79
N SER A 39 1.53 -0.89 -14.68
CA SER A 39 2.11 0.41 -14.29
C SER A 39 3.27 0.84 -15.19
N GLY A 40 3.92 -0.10 -15.90
CA GLY A 40 5.14 0.15 -16.66
C GLY A 40 6.41 0.25 -15.81
N LEU A 41 6.30 0.15 -14.47
CA LEU A 41 7.45 0.12 -13.57
C LEU A 41 8.10 -1.27 -13.57
N PRO A 42 9.42 -1.37 -13.32
CA PRO A 42 10.06 -2.65 -13.06
C PRO A 42 9.35 -3.39 -11.92
N PHE A 43 9.04 -4.68 -12.12
CA PHE A 43 8.22 -5.43 -11.16
C PHE A 43 8.74 -5.37 -9.69
N PRO A 44 10.05 -5.49 -9.40
CA PRO A 44 10.53 -5.35 -8.02
C PRO A 44 10.21 -3.98 -7.41
N LEU A 45 10.28 -2.90 -8.19
CA LEU A 45 9.90 -1.56 -7.73
C LEU A 45 8.40 -1.45 -7.49
N ALA A 46 7.59 -1.97 -8.42
CA ALA A 46 6.13 -1.97 -8.28
C ALA A 46 5.67 -2.76 -7.05
N LEU A 47 6.34 -3.89 -6.76
CA LEU A 47 6.06 -4.70 -5.57
C LEU A 47 6.51 -4.01 -4.28
N THR A 48 7.67 -3.34 -4.26
CA THR A 48 8.08 -2.53 -3.10
C THR A 48 7.10 -1.39 -2.84
N LEU A 49 6.63 -0.69 -3.89
CA LEU A 49 5.59 0.33 -3.75
C LEU A 49 4.29 -0.25 -3.20
N ALA A 50 3.86 -1.43 -3.67
CA ALA A 50 2.67 -2.09 -3.15
C ALA A 50 2.81 -2.47 -1.67
N PHE A 51 3.96 -3.02 -1.27
CA PHE A 51 4.27 -3.34 0.12
C PHE A 51 4.25 -2.09 1.00
N SER A 52 5.04 -1.08 0.63
CA SER A 52 5.14 0.18 1.40
C SER A 52 3.79 0.91 1.47
N ALA A 53 3.01 0.88 0.39
CA ALA A 53 1.67 1.46 0.38
C ALA A 53 0.72 0.74 1.35
N LYS A 54 0.77 -0.60 1.45
CA LYS A 54 -0.02 -1.36 2.43
C LYS A 54 0.37 -0.99 3.86
N GLU A 55 1.66 -0.85 4.15
CA GLU A 55 2.18 -0.39 5.44
C GLU A 55 1.74 1.04 5.77
N SER A 56 1.83 1.98 4.82
CA SER A 56 1.30 3.34 4.97
C SER A 56 -0.20 3.34 5.26
N GLY A 57 -0.98 2.53 4.53
CA GLY A 57 -2.42 2.39 4.78
C GLY A 57 -2.71 1.86 6.19
N PHE A 58 -2.00 0.81 6.62
CA PHE A 58 -2.12 0.27 7.97
C PHE A 58 -1.74 1.31 9.03
N LYS A 59 -0.62 2.03 8.89
CA LYS A 59 -0.19 3.06 9.85
C LYS A 59 -1.21 4.18 10.01
N ALA A 60 -1.87 4.59 8.92
CA ALA A 60 -2.94 5.57 8.96
C ALA A 60 -4.19 5.07 9.71
N TRP A 61 -4.52 3.78 9.61
CA TRP A 61 -5.81 3.23 10.08
C TRP A 61 -5.69 2.08 11.07
N SER A 62 -4.54 1.91 11.72
CA SER A 62 -4.27 0.77 12.61
C SER A 62 -5.23 0.70 13.80
N SER A 63 -5.74 1.84 14.26
CA SER A 63 -6.77 1.92 15.31
C SER A 63 -8.13 1.33 14.90
N HIS A 64 -8.38 1.18 13.60
CA HIS A 64 -9.61 0.61 13.04
C HIS A 64 -9.42 -0.81 12.51
N ALA A 65 -8.19 -1.33 12.54
CA ALA A 65 -7.85 -2.63 12.02
C ALA A 65 -8.31 -3.76 12.98
N LEU A 66 -8.78 -4.87 12.40
CA LEU A 66 -8.95 -6.13 13.11
C LEU A 66 -7.59 -6.66 13.60
N ALA A 67 -7.59 -7.61 14.54
CA ALA A 67 -6.35 -8.16 15.07
C ALA A 67 -5.52 -8.86 13.97
N LEU A 68 -4.25 -8.44 13.84
CA LEU A 68 -3.25 -9.01 12.91
C LEU A 68 -3.71 -9.05 11.44
N PRO A 69 -4.00 -7.90 10.80
CA PRO A 69 -4.39 -7.88 9.40
C PRO A 69 -3.19 -8.26 8.53
N GLY A 70 -3.29 -9.35 7.78
CA GLY A 70 -2.26 -9.72 6.79
C GLY A 70 -2.28 -8.78 5.58
N PHE A 71 -1.27 -8.83 4.72
CA PHE A 71 -1.18 -7.96 3.51
C PHE A 71 -2.36 -8.10 2.55
N HIS A 72 -3.02 -9.26 2.52
CA HIS A 72 -4.22 -9.49 1.69
C HIS A 72 -5.49 -8.81 2.22
N SER A 73 -5.43 -8.21 3.42
CA SER A 73 -6.51 -7.41 3.98
C SER A 73 -6.69 -6.06 3.27
N ALA A 74 -5.70 -5.64 2.48
CA ALA A 74 -5.76 -4.48 1.61
C ALA A 74 -5.28 -4.85 0.20
N ARG A 75 -5.84 -4.24 -0.84
CA ARG A 75 -5.59 -4.60 -2.24
C ARG A 75 -5.15 -3.40 -3.05
N ILE A 76 -4.10 -3.58 -3.87
CA ILE A 76 -3.74 -2.58 -4.88
C ILE A 76 -4.76 -2.60 -6.03
N VAL A 77 -5.53 -1.53 -6.18
CA VAL A 77 -6.51 -1.42 -7.29
C VAL A 77 -5.92 -0.74 -8.51
N ALA A 78 -4.97 0.17 -8.31
CA ALA A 78 -4.25 0.84 -9.39
C ALA A 78 -2.85 1.29 -8.90
N LEU A 79 -1.91 1.32 -9.82
CA LEU A 79 -0.58 1.88 -9.63
C LEU A 79 -0.27 2.78 -10.84
N THR A 80 -0.12 4.07 -10.57
CA THR A 80 0.24 5.09 -11.57
C THR A 80 1.66 5.59 -11.31
N ALA A 81 2.14 6.50 -12.17
CA ALA A 81 3.46 7.09 -12.00
C ALA A 81 3.61 7.98 -10.76
N GLN A 82 2.51 8.38 -10.11
CA GLN A 82 2.54 9.28 -8.94
C GLN A 82 1.81 8.71 -7.71
N GLN A 83 0.90 7.75 -7.90
CA GLN A 83 0.03 7.28 -6.83
C GLN A 83 -0.19 5.77 -6.85
N VAL A 84 -0.30 5.20 -5.66
CA VAL A 84 -0.84 3.86 -5.43
C VAL A 84 -2.25 4.03 -4.90
N HIS A 85 -3.22 3.33 -5.49
CA HIS A 85 -4.58 3.28 -4.98
C HIS A 85 -4.74 1.96 -4.22
N LEU A 86 -4.95 2.06 -2.91
CA LEU A 86 -5.08 0.94 -1.99
C LEU A 86 -6.52 0.85 -1.51
N ARG A 87 -7.15 -0.32 -1.62
CA ARG A 87 -8.50 -0.56 -1.12
C ARG A 87 -8.48 -1.52 0.06
N PHE A 88 -9.10 -1.16 1.17
CA PHE A 88 -9.27 -2.08 2.29
C PHE A 88 -10.37 -3.10 1.99
N THR A 89 -10.22 -4.28 2.57
CA THR A 89 -11.22 -5.34 2.56
C THR A 89 -11.86 -5.48 3.95
N ALA A 90 -12.94 -6.23 4.05
CA ALA A 90 -13.57 -6.51 5.34
C ALA A 90 -12.66 -7.24 6.35
N SER A 91 -11.59 -7.91 5.90
CA SER A 91 -10.61 -8.52 6.81
C SER A 91 -9.59 -7.52 7.37
N PHE A 92 -9.53 -6.30 6.83
CA PHE A 92 -8.81 -5.19 7.47
C PHE A 92 -9.71 -4.55 8.52
N SER A 93 -10.90 -4.12 8.11
CA SER A 93 -11.92 -3.52 8.97
C SER A 93 -13.26 -3.66 8.28
N VAL A 94 -14.29 -4.08 9.00
CA VAL A 94 -15.65 -4.16 8.46
C VAL A 94 -16.16 -2.77 8.09
N GLN A 95 -15.81 -1.74 8.87
CA GLN A 95 -16.23 -0.37 8.63
C GLN A 95 -15.56 0.24 7.39
N LEU A 96 -14.27 -0.04 7.19
CA LEU A 96 -13.50 0.52 6.08
C LEU A 96 -13.51 -0.39 4.84
N ALA A 97 -14.38 -1.41 4.80
CA ALA A 97 -14.49 -2.29 3.65
C ALA A 97 -14.76 -1.46 2.38
N ASP A 98 -14.01 -1.72 1.32
CA ASP A 98 -14.05 -1.02 0.04
C ASP A 98 -13.59 0.46 0.05
N PHE A 99 -13.25 1.01 1.21
CA PHE A 99 -12.63 2.32 1.32
C PHE A 99 -11.30 2.33 0.55
N THR A 100 -11.13 3.33 -0.31
CA THR A 100 -9.97 3.46 -1.20
C THR A 100 -9.12 4.65 -0.83
N LEU A 101 -7.88 4.38 -0.43
CA LEU A 101 -6.83 5.34 -0.14
C LEU A 101 -6.06 5.71 -1.40
N GLN A 102 -5.81 7.00 -1.55
CA GLN A 102 -4.76 7.51 -2.44
C GLN A 102 -3.47 7.65 -1.64
N ILE A 103 -2.42 7.01 -2.13
CA ILE A 103 -1.11 6.99 -1.50
C ILE A 103 -0.11 7.58 -2.48
N ASN A 104 0.45 8.73 -2.13
CA ASN A 104 1.50 9.36 -2.91
C ASN A 104 2.81 8.62 -2.66
N HIS A 105 3.71 8.65 -3.64
CA HIS A 105 5.04 8.08 -3.46
C HIS A 105 6.15 8.98 -3.99
N LEU A 106 7.32 8.85 -3.37
CA LEU A 106 8.58 9.42 -3.80
C LEU A 106 9.59 8.29 -3.97
N ILE A 107 10.26 8.25 -5.12
CA ILE A 107 11.38 7.34 -5.36
C ILE A 107 12.65 8.19 -5.28
N LYS A 108 13.55 7.82 -4.37
CA LYS A 108 14.83 8.50 -4.17
C LYS A 108 15.92 7.46 -4.03
N ASP A 109 16.85 7.43 -5.00
CA ASP A 109 17.90 6.43 -5.08
C ASP A 109 17.30 5.00 -5.04
N ASP A 110 17.72 4.18 -4.08
CA ASP A 110 17.20 2.83 -3.85
C ASP A 110 15.99 2.80 -2.91
N PHE A 111 15.45 3.94 -2.48
CA PHE A 111 14.35 4.01 -1.53
C PHE A 111 13.05 4.44 -2.18
N VAL A 112 11.95 3.84 -1.72
CA VAL A 112 10.60 4.31 -1.96
C VAL A 112 10.02 4.83 -0.65
N ILE A 113 9.40 6.00 -0.69
CA ILE A 113 8.68 6.58 0.43
C ILE A 113 7.23 6.69 0.00
N THR A 114 6.31 6.12 0.78
CA THR A 114 4.88 6.24 0.54
C THR A 114 4.24 7.07 1.65
N CYS A 115 3.26 7.90 1.29
CA CYS A 115 2.49 8.64 2.29
C CYS A 115 1.03 8.80 1.93
N THR A 116 0.18 8.86 2.96
CA THR A 116 -1.23 9.17 2.83
C THR A 116 -1.71 10.01 4.02
N CYS A 117 -2.63 10.92 3.74
CA CYS A 117 -3.33 11.73 4.74
C CYS A 117 -4.83 11.74 4.37
N PRO A 118 -5.54 10.63 4.60
CA PRO A 118 -6.93 10.50 4.22
C PRO A 118 -7.85 11.44 5.01
N PRO A 119 -9.09 11.66 4.57
CA PRO A 119 -10.08 12.37 5.37
C PRO A 119 -10.32 11.68 6.72
N ARG A 120 -10.82 12.43 7.69
CA ARG A 120 -11.01 11.97 9.07
C ARG A 120 -12.04 10.83 9.18
N GLU A 121 -13.03 10.83 8.31
CA GLU A 121 -14.06 9.81 8.23
C GLU A 121 -14.02 9.20 6.82
N ALA A 122 -14.10 7.89 6.78
CA ALA A 122 -14.06 7.02 5.61
C ALA A 122 -15.40 6.30 5.46
#